data_AF-A0A9Q0E954-F1
#
_entry.id   AF-A0A9Q0E954-F1
#
_cell.length_a   1.000
_cell.length_b   1.000
_cell.length_c   1.000
_cell.angle_alpha   90.00
_cell.angle_beta   90.00
_cell.angle_gamma   90.00
#
_symmetry.space_group_name_H-M   'P 1'
#
loop_
_entity.id
_entity.type
_entity.pdbx_description
1 polymer ?
#
loop_
_entity_poly.entity_id
_entity_poly.type
_entity_poly.pdbx_seq_one_letter_code
_entity_poly.pdbx_strand_id
1 'polypeptide(L)'
;MSVTLRQITVASDPGTPYFLRVEWAVDLGAGFTLALSDGSSAWLGEVSEDEVTRDASDTGVDRERYVGDLHQALTCEGILTQLGSVELQPAPDSLELNRELIGQTLKQGTKLSSLNTHLREENQQLKREHQRILRELEQHVQHKEAMERRLYSCFVTTLNQKKAKIRGLRESARQLQLTALAMTTMKT
;
A
#
# COMPACT_ATOMS: atom_id res chain seq x y z
N MET A 1 2.24 -5.85 24.61
CA MET A 1 2.78 -4.65 25.28
C MET A 1 3.12 -3.63 24.21
N SER A 2 2.27 -2.63 24.11
CA SER A 2 2.36 -1.51 23.18
C SER A 2 2.66 -0.26 23.98
N VAL A 3 3.52 0.60 23.44
CA VAL A 3 3.89 1.88 24.06
C VAL A 3 3.77 2.96 22.99
N THR A 4 3.15 4.07 23.36
CA THR A 4 3.17 5.30 22.55
C THR A 4 3.72 6.45 23.37
N LEU A 5 4.51 7.29 22.72
CA LEU A 5 4.98 8.55 23.29
C LEU A 5 4.47 9.69 22.41
N ARG A 6 3.90 10.71 23.03
CA ARG A 6 3.41 11.89 22.33
C ARG A 6 3.79 13.17 23.03
N GLN A 7 4.04 14.18 22.23
CA GLN A 7 4.11 15.55 22.71
C GLN A 7 2.70 16.13 22.80
N ILE A 8 2.35 16.72 23.93
CA ILE A 8 1.08 17.40 24.18
C ILE A 8 1.33 18.80 24.75
N THR A 9 0.29 19.62 24.72
CA THR A 9 0.26 20.92 25.41
C THR A 9 -0.81 20.87 26.48
N VAL A 10 -0.50 21.40 27.66
CA VAL A 10 -1.44 21.44 28.78
C VAL A 10 -2.03 22.84 28.83
N ALA A 11 -3.36 22.95 28.93
CA ALA A 11 -4.05 24.24 28.87
C ALA A 11 -3.62 25.22 29.98
N SER A 12 -3.20 24.72 31.14
CA SER A 12 -2.69 25.53 32.26
C SER A 12 -1.28 26.07 32.04
N ASP A 13 -0.47 25.42 31.20
CA ASP A 13 0.88 25.85 30.85
C ASP A 13 1.16 25.60 29.36
N PRO A 14 0.68 26.48 28.47
CA PRO A 14 0.85 26.32 27.02
C PRO A 14 2.28 26.61 26.55
N GLY A 15 3.13 27.19 27.41
CA GLY A 15 4.51 27.54 27.05
C GLY A 15 5.47 26.37 27.12
N THR A 16 5.12 25.30 27.84
CA THR A 16 5.96 24.13 28.06
C THR A 16 5.41 22.92 27.30
N PRO A 17 6.21 22.26 26.45
CA PRO A 17 5.81 20.99 25.85
C PRO A 17 5.88 19.87 26.90
N TYR A 18 4.80 19.09 27.01
CA TYR A 18 4.77 17.90 27.85
C TYR A 18 4.84 16.65 26.98
N PHE A 19 5.40 15.58 27.52
CA PHE A 19 5.48 14.27 26.89
C PHE A 19 4.60 13.28 27.65
N LEU A 20 3.62 12.71 26.96
CA LEU A 20 2.74 11.68 27.46
C LEU A 20 3.15 10.32 26.89
N ARG A 21 3.55 9.40 27.77
CA ARG A 21 3.70 7.98 27.47
C ARG A 21 2.43 7.25 27.87
N VAL A 22 1.93 6.40 26.99
CA VAL A 22 0.83 5.49 27.26
C VAL A 22 1.31 4.07 26.99
N GLU A 23 1.08 3.16 27.93
CA GLU A 23 1.49 1.76 27.83
C GLU A 23 0.33 0.83 28.16
N TRP A 24 0.11 -0.16 27.30
CA TRP A 24 -0.97 -1.15 27.46
C TRP A 24 -0.53 -2.55 27.02
N ALA A 25 -1.15 -3.58 27.60
CA ALA A 25 -0.77 -4.97 27.34
C ALA A 25 -1.41 -5.53 26.06
N VAL A 26 -2.76 -5.51 26.00
CA VAL A 26 -3.60 -6.06 24.94
C VAL A 26 -4.29 -4.93 24.19
N ASP A 27 -5.18 -4.21 24.87
CA ASP A 27 -5.87 -3.02 24.40
C ASP A 27 -5.96 -1.99 25.53
N LEU A 28 -6.43 -0.78 25.22
CA LEU A 28 -6.71 0.25 26.24
C LEU A 28 -7.94 -0.12 27.09
N GLY A 29 -8.77 -1.06 26.63
CA GLY A 29 -9.96 -1.54 27.34
C GLY A 29 -9.66 -2.42 28.56
N ALA A 30 -8.52 -3.12 28.57
CA ALA A 30 -8.04 -3.96 29.67
C ALA A 30 -7.20 -3.20 30.71
N GLY A 31 -7.07 -1.88 30.54
CA GLY A 31 -6.26 -1.01 31.38
C GLY A 31 -4.91 -0.63 30.78
N PHE A 32 -4.39 0.50 31.23
CA PHE A 32 -3.18 1.11 30.72
C PHE A 32 -2.50 1.98 31.78
N THR A 33 -1.20 2.22 31.61
CA THR A 33 -0.44 3.16 32.43
C THR A 33 -0.10 4.41 31.64
N LEU A 34 -0.10 5.54 32.34
CA LEU A 34 0.24 6.85 31.82
C LEU A 34 1.49 7.36 32.53
N ALA A 35 2.42 7.93 31.77
CA ALA A 35 3.50 8.74 32.32
C ALA A 35 3.52 10.10 31.63
N LEU A 36 3.36 11.17 32.41
CA LEU A 36 3.48 12.54 31.93
C LEU A 36 4.83 13.10 32.38
N SER A 37 5.54 13.82 31.50
CA SER A 37 6.80 14.46 31.84
C SER A 37 6.94 15.82 31.16
N ASP A 38 7.47 16.81 31.86
CA ASP A 38 7.89 18.11 31.29
C ASP A 38 9.39 18.15 30.94
N GLY A 39 10.09 17.02 31.08
CA GLY A 39 11.54 16.89 30.93
C GLY A 39 12.33 17.10 32.23
N SER A 40 11.70 17.57 33.30
CA SER A 40 12.29 17.76 34.62
C SER A 40 11.60 16.91 35.68
N SER A 41 10.30 17.08 35.83
CA SER A 41 9.41 16.31 36.69
C SER A 41 8.59 15.33 35.87
N ALA A 42 8.17 14.26 36.52
CA ALA A 42 7.29 13.29 35.91
C ALA A 42 6.18 12.86 36.87
N TRP A 43 5.07 12.41 36.28
CA TRP A 43 3.89 11.93 36.99
C TRP A 43 3.42 10.62 36.36
N LEU A 44 2.94 9.71 37.19
CA LEU A 44 2.47 8.39 36.81
C LEU A 44 0.98 8.24 37.16
N GLY A 45 0.23 7.61 36.27
CA GLY A 45 -1.14 7.20 36.50
C GLY A 45 -1.33 5.78 36.01
N GLU A 46 -2.25 5.07 36.64
CA GLU A 46 -2.72 3.76 36.21
C GLU A 46 -4.23 3.84 36.06
N VAL A 47 -4.74 3.26 34.97
CA VAL A 47 -6.16 3.13 34.72
C VAL A 47 -6.46 1.66 34.52
N SER A 48 -7.27 1.10 35.41
CA SER A 48 -7.69 -0.30 35.40
C SER A 48 -8.83 -0.55 34.41
N GLU A 49 -9.04 -1.81 34.02
CA GLU A 49 -10.19 -2.21 33.20
C GLU A 49 -11.54 -1.79 33.81
N ASP A 50 -11.66 -1.89 35.12
CA ASP A 50 -12.88 -1.53 35.85
C ASP A 50 -13.17 -0.03 35.76
N GLU A 51 -12.12 0.81 35.78
CA GLU A 51 -12.25 2.26 35.58
C GLU A 51 -12.65 2.59 34.15
N VAL A 52 -12.03 1.97 33.14
CA VAL A 52 -12.41 2.18 31.74
C VAL A 52 -13.87 1.81 31.49
N THR A 53 -14.33 0.70 32.10
CA THR A 53 -15.72 0.24 31.96
C THR A 53 -16.70 1.17 32.68
N ARG A 54 -16.31 1.70 33.84
CA ARG A 54 -17.10 2.68 34.60
C ARG A 54 -17.21 4.01 33.83
N ASP A 55 -16.10 4.54 33.33
CA ASP A 55 -16.06 5.79 32.58
C ASP A 55 -16.90 5.72 31.29
N ALA A 56 -16.86 4.59 30.58
CA ALA A 56 -17.74 4.37 29.41
C ALA A 56 -19.22 4.39 29.80
N SER A 57 -19.56 3.81 30.95
CA SER A 57 -20.94 3.80 31.47
C SER A 57 -21.40 5.20 31.89
N ASP A 58 -20.52 5.97 32.57
CA ASP A 58 -20.81 7.33 33.05
C ASP A 58 -20.94 8.34 31.91
N THR A 59 -20.19 8.15 30.83
CA THR A 59 -20.32 8.96 29.60
C THR A 59 -21.51 8.55 28.74
N GLY A 60 -22.16 7.41 29.02
CA GLY A 60 -23.30 6.90 28.26
C GLY A 60 -22.95 6.43 26.85
N VAL A 61 -21.69 6.06 26.62
CA VAL A 61 -21.16 5.61 25.32
C VAL A 61 -20.86 4.12 25.39
N ASP A 62 -21.09 3.39 24.28
CA ASP A 62 -20.71 1.99 24.20
C ASP A 62 -19.21 1.79 24.47
N ARG A 63 -18.86 0.79 25.28
CA ARG A 63 -17.45 0.53 25.68
C ARG A 63 -16.51 0.41 24.49
N GLU A 64 -16.92 -0.24 23.40
CA GLU A 64 -16.12 -0.36 22.19
C GLU A 64 -15.82 1.00 21.54
N ARG A 65 -16.81 1.87 21.48
CA ARG A 65 -16.67 3.22 20.93
C ARG A 65 -15.82 4.09 21.85
N TYR A 66 -16.01 3.99 23.16
CA TYR A 66 -15.19 4.70 24.14
C TYR A 66 -13.70 4.32 24.04
N VAL A 67 -13.39 3.01 23.94
CA VAL A 67 -12.01 2.54 23.75
C VAL A 67 -11.42 3.00 22.41
N GLY A 68 -12.23 3.07 21.34
CA GLY A 68 -11.83 3.63 20.06
C GLY A 68 -11.49 5.12 20.13
N ASP A 69 -12.34 5.91 20.78
CA ASP A 69 -12.13 7.34 20.99
C ASP A 69 -10.90 7.58 21.89
N LEU A 70 -10.71 6.77 22.94
CA LEU A 70 -9.55 6.81 23.82
C LEU A 70 -8.26 6.50 23.06
N HIS A 71 -8.28 5.48 22.20
CA HIS A 71 -7.16 5.17 21.33
C HIS A 71 -6.85 6.36 20.42
N GLN A 72 -7.85 6.96 19.77
CA GLN A 72 -7.63 8.11 18.91
C GLN A 72 -7.09 9.31 19.70
N ALA A 73 -7.61 9.62 20.89
CA ALA A 73 -7.16 10.73 21.72
C ALA A 73 -5.73 10.54 22.22
N LEU A 74 -5.36 9.32 22.64
CA LEU A 74 -4.06 9.01 23.22
C LEU A 74 -2.98 8.68 22.18
N THR A 75 -3.33 8.21 20.98
CA THR A 75 -2.35 7.85 19.94
C THR A 75 -2.35 8.77 18.72
N CYS A 76 -3.40 9.55 18.49
CA CYS A 76 -3.58 10.37 17.28
C CYS A 76 -4.05 11.81 17.57
N GLU A 77 -4.02 12.67 16.55
CA GLU A 77 -4.66 13.99 16.61
C GLU A 77 -6.14 13.84 16.22
N GLY A 78 -7.01 13.76 17.23
CA GLY A 78 -8.47 13.70 17.08
C GLY A 78 -9.16 14.89 17.75
N ILE A 79 -10.45 15.07 17.46
CA ILE A 79 -11.27 16.14 18.06
C ILE A 79 -11.47 15.81 19.55
N LEU A 80 -10.93 16.67 20.40
CA LEU A 80 -10.98 16.54 21.86
C LEU A 80 -12.39 16.87 22.37
N THR A 81 -13.19 15.83 22.61
CA THR A 81 -14.27 15.92 23.61
C THR A 81 -13.69 15.51 24.98
N GLN A 82 -14.36 15.84 26.07
CA GLN A 82 -13.92 15.37 27.39
C GLN A 82 -14.22 13.86 27.48
N LEU A 83 -13.20 13.03 27.26
CA LEU A 83 -13.33 11.58 27.33
C LEU A 83 -13.32 11.09 28.77
N GLY A 84 -12.45 11.62 29.62
CA GLY A 84 -12.31 11.18 31.01
C GLY A 84 -11.28 11.99 31.78
N SER A 85 -11.03 11.60 33.02
CA SER A 85 -10.02 12.21 33.88
C SER A 85 -9.29 11.14 34.67
N VAL A 86 -7.99 11.34 34.85
CA VAL A 86 -7.10 10.43 35.60
C VAL A 86 -6.27 11.25 36.58
N GLU A 87 -6.15 10.76 37.80
CA GLU A 87 -5.25 11.36 38.78
C GLU A 87 -3.83 10.85 38.56
N LEU A 88 -2.89 11.78 38.41
CA LEU A 88 -1.47 11.45 38.25
C LEU A 88 -0.73 11.75 39.56
N GLN A 89 0.07 10.79 40.01
CA GLN A 89 0.91 10.91 41.19
C GLN A 89 2.34 11.29 40.79
N PRO A 90 3.06 12.12 41.56
CA PRO A 90 4.47 12.41 41.29
C PRO A 90 5.31 11.14 41.22
N ALA A 91 6.10 11.00 40.15
CA ALA A 91 6.97 9.85 39.97
C ALA A 91 8.09 9.85 41.02
N PRO A 92 8.39 8.70 41.65
CA PRO A 92 9.41 8.60 42.70
C PRO A 92 10.83 8.92 42.17
N ASP A 93 11.12 8.56 40.91
CA ASP A 93 12.35 8.95 40.21
C ASP A 93 12.01 9.51 38.82
N SER A 94 11.88 10.83 38.75
CA SER A 94 11.62 11.54 37.49
C SER A 94 12.82 11.46 36.52
N LEU A 95 14.05 11.35 37.03
CA LEU A 95 15.26 11.28 36.20
C LEU A 95 15.36 9.93 35.49
N GLU A 96 15.14 8.83 36.22
CA GLU A 96 15.11 7.49 35.65
C GLU A 96 13.99 7.36 34.62
N LEU A 97 12.79 7.86 34.92
CA LEU A 97 11.68 7.83 33.97
C LEU A 97 12.00 8.59 32.68
N ASN A 98 12.56 9.80 32.78
CA ASN A 98 12.97 10.59 31.62
C ASN A 98 14.06 9.92 30.79
N ARG A 99 15.04 9.28 31.45
CA ARG A 99 16.07 8.50 30.75
C ARG A 99 15.47 7.33 30.00
N GLU A 100 14.52 6.60 30.60
CA GLU A 100 13.85 5.49 29.92
C GLU A 100 12.98 5.98 28.76
N LEU A 101 12.23 7.07 28.92
CA LEU A 101 11.44 7.67 27.84
C LEU A 101 12.30 8.02 26.62
N ILE A 102 13.43 8.69 26.86
CA ILE A 102 14.38 9.04 25.79
C ILE A 102 14.99 7.77 25.19
N GLY A 103 15.39 6.81 26.03
CA GLY A 103 15.96 5.53 25.60
C GLY A 103 15.02 4.74 24.69
N GLN A 104 13.75 4.64 25.05
CA GLN A 104 12.72 3.99 24.23
C GLN A 104 12.51 4.71 22.90
N THR A 105 12.43 6.04 22.93
CA THR A 105 12.26 6.86 21.72
C THR A 105 13.42 6.68 20.75
N LEU A 106 14.65 6.67 21.26
CA LEU A 106 15.85 6.43 20.45
C LEU A 106 15.86 5.02 19.86
N LYS A 107 15.52 3.99 20.65
CA LYS A 107 15.40 2.60 20.18
C LYS A 107 14.32 2.45 19.10
N GLN A 108 13.18 3.10 19.28
CA GLN A 108 12.11 3.09 18.28
C GLN A 108 12.53 3.84 17.02
N GLY A 109 13.21 4.98 17.17
CA GLY A 109 13.75 5.77 16.07
C GLY A 109 14.77 4.99 15.23
N THR A 110 15.69 4.25 15.86
CA THR A 110 16.66 3.41 15.13
C THR A 110 15.97 2.25 14.41
N LYS A 111 15.00 1.58 15.05
CA LYS A 111 14.21 0.50 14.42
C LYS A 111 13.38 1.00 13.24
N LEU A 112 12.71 2.15 13.39
CA LEU A 112 11.95 2.77 12.30
C LEU A 112 12.88 3.21 11.17
N SER A 113 14.05 3.76 11.49
CA SER A 113 15.05 4.13 10.49
C SER A 113 15.54 2.91 9.71
N SER A 114 15.89 1.81 10.39
CA SER A 114 16.35 0.58 9.72
C SER A 114 15.25 -0.06 8.87
N LEU A 115 14.00 -0.05 9.34
CA LEU A 115 12.87 -0.53 8.57
C LEU A 115 12.62 0.36 7.34
N ASN A 116 12.74 1.67 7.49
CA ASN A 116 12.53 2.62 6.40
C ASN A 116 13.64 2.50 5.33
N THR A 117 14.90 2.30 5.73
CA THR A 117 15.98 2.03 4.77
C THR A 117 15.72 0.74 4.01
N HIS A 118 15.33 -0.33 4.70
CA HIS A 118 15.01 -1.60 4.07
C HIS A 118 13.83 -1.49 3.09
N LEU A 119 12.71 -0.87 3.51
CA LEU A 119 11.55 -0.65 2.64
C LEU A 119 11.90 0.23 1.43
N ARG A 120 12.80 1.20 1.58
CA ARG A 120 13.29 2.01 0.46
C ARG A 120 14.09 1.18 -0.54
N GLU A 121 14.96 0.30 -0.06
CA GLU A 121 15.74 -0.62 -0.91
C GLU A 121 14.82 -1.57 -1.69
N GLU A 122 13.84 -2.19 -1.03
CA GLU A 122 12.85 -3.05 -1.70
C GLU A 122 12.04 -2.28 -2.74
N ASN A 123 11.57 -1.07 -2.41
CA ASN A 123 10.86 -0.21 -3.36
C ASN A 123 11.72 0.14 -4.58
N GLN A 124 13.00 0.41 -4.39
CA GLN A 124 13.93 0.66 -5.50
C GLN A 124 14.16 -0.60 -6.34
N GLN A 125 14.26 -1.77 -5.70
CA GLN A 125 14.38 -3.04 -6.41
C GLN A 125 13.13 -3.33 -7.26
N LEU A 126 11.94 -3.25 -6.66
CA LEU A 126 10.67 -3.47 -7.36
C LEU A 126 10.50 -2.51 -8.55
N LYS A 127 10.87 -1.24 -8.39
CA LYS A 127 10.87 -0.27 -9.50
C LYS A 127 11.79 -0.68 -10.64
N ARG A 128 13.01 -1.15 -10.32
CA ARG A 128 13.98 -1.63 -11.33
C ARG A 128 13.46 -2.87 -12.06
N GLU A 129 12.88 -3.82 -11.34
CA GLU A 129 12.32 -5.05 -11.91
C GLU A 129 11.12 -4.75 -12.81
N HIS A 130 10.20 -3.88 -12.36
CA HIS A 130 9.06 -3.45 -13.16
C HIS A 130 9.51 -2.80 -14.48
N GLN A 131 10.49 -1.89 -14.43
CA GLN A 131 11.05 -1.28 -15.64
C GLN A 131 11.72 -2.30 -16.56
N ARG A 132 12.38 -3.33 -16.02
CA ARG A 132 12.97 -4.41 -16.82
C ARG A 132 11.88 -5.18 -17.56
N ILE A 133 10.85 -5.62 -16.83
CA ILE A 133 9.73 -6.40 -17.39
C ILE A 133 9.00 -5.60 -18.47
N LEU A 134 8.77 -4.30 -18.25
CA LEU A 134 8.16 -3.44 -19.27
C LEU A 134 8.99 -3.40 -20.56
N ARG A 135 10.32 -3.22 -20.47
CA ARG A 135 11.20 -3.22 -21.65
C ARG A 135 11.18 -4.57 -22.38
N GLU A 136 11.22 -5.67 -21.65
CA GLU A 136 11.14 -7.02 -22.23
C GLU A 136 9.80 -7.22 -22.93
N LEU A 137 8.69 -6.78 -22.32
CA LEU A 137 7.36 -6.85 -22.92
C LEU A 137 7.26 -6.04 -24.22
N GLU A 138 7.76 -4.81 -24.22
CA GLU A 138 7.81 -3.97 -25.43
C GLU A 138 8.59 -4.64 -26.55
N GLN A 139 9.75 -5.23 -26.23
CA GLN A 139 10.53 -6.00 -27.20
C GLN A 139 9.76 -7.20 -27.72
N HIS A 140 9.09 -7.98 -26.86
CA HIS A 140 8.30 -9.12 -27.29
C HIS A 140 7.15 -8.72 -28.21
N VAL A 141 6.46 -7.61 -27.93
CA VAL A 141 5.39 -7.07 -28.80
C VAL A 141 5.96 -6.69 -30.17
N GLN A 142 7.09 -5.98 -30.22
CA GLN A 142 7.74 -5.62 -31.47
C GLN A 142 8.13 -6.85 -32.31
N HIS A 143 8.71 -7.87 -31.67
CA HIS A 143 9.05 -9.13 -32.35
C HIS A 143 7.80 -9.85 -32.86
N LYS A 144 6.71 -9.88 -32.07
CA LYS A 144 5.43 -10.47 -32.46
C LYS A 144 4.86 -9.79 -33.71
N GLU A 145 4.78 -8.46 -33.70
CA GLU A 145 4.26 -7.68 -34.82
C GLU A 145 5.12 -7.83 -36.08
N ALA A 146 6.45 -7.85 -35.94
CA ALA A 146 7.35 -8.07 -37.07
C ALA A 146 7.15 -9.47 -37.68
N MET A 147 6.98 -10.49 -36.84
CA MET A 147 6.67 -11.85 -37.28
C MET A 147 5.31 -11.92 -37.99
N GLU A 148 4.26 -11.31 -37.43
CA GLU A 148 2.94 -11.24 -38.05
C GLU A 148 3.01 -10.59 -39.43
N ARG A 149 3.68 -9.44 -39.55
CA ARG A 149 3.90 -8.76 -40.85
C ARG A 149 4.57 -9.67 -41.87
N ARG A 150 5.59 -10.44 -41.46
CA ARG A 150 6.27 -11.39 -42.35
C ARG A 150 5.36 -12.53 -42.79
N LEU A 151 4.57 -13.10 -41.88
CA LEU A 151 3.63 -14.18 -42.19
C LEU A 151 2.53 -13.71 -43.16
N TYR A 152 1.93 -12.54 -42.90
CA TYR A 152 0.92 -11.96 -43.79
C TYR A 152 1.49 -11.67 -45.19
N SER A 153 2.70 -11.10 -45.26
CA SER A 153 3.36 -10.85 -46.55
C SER A 153 3.61 -12.14 -47.35
N CYS A 154 4.10 -13.19 -46.67
CA CYS A 154 4.31 -14.51 -47.28
C CYS A 154 2.98 -15.09 -47.80
N PHE A 155 1.94 -15.05 -46.97
CA PHE A 155 0.60 -15.52 -47.33
C PHE A 155 0.04 -14.80 -48.57
N VAL A 156 0.11 -13.47 -48.60
CA VAL A 156 -0.35 -12.66 -49.75
C VAL A 156 0.43 -13.03 -51.02
N THR A 157 1.74 -13.23 -50.91
CA THR A 157 2.59 -13.62 -52.04
C THR A 157 2.16 -14.98 -52.60
N THR A 158 2.00 -15.99 -51.74
CA THR A 158 1.51 -17.32 -52.15
C THR A 158 0.11 -17.27 -52.74
N LEU A 159 -0.79 -16.47 -52.15
CA LEU A 159 -2.16 -16.32 -52.63
C LEU A 159 -2.21 -15.65 -54.00
N ASN A 160 -1.38 -14.64 -54.24
CA ASN A 160 -1.26 -13.98 -55.53
C ASN A 160 -0.68 -14.91 -56.61
N GLN A 161 0.34 -15.72 -56.27
CA GLN A 161 0.87 -16.76 -57.15
C GLN A 161 -0.22 -17.78 -57.53
N LYS A 162 -0.99 -18.26 -56.55
CA LYS A 162 -2.11 -19.18 -56.81
C LYS A 162 -3.19 -18.53 -57.69
N LYS A 163 -3.57 -17.28 -57.44
CA LYS A 163 -4.52 -16.52 -58.28
C LYS A 163 -4.02 -16.38 -59.72
N ALA A 164 -2.74 -16.07 -59.92
CA ALA A 164 -2.14 -15.98 -61.25
C ALA A 164 -2.19 -17.32 -62.00
N LYS A 165 -1.88 -18.43 -61.31
CA LYS A 165 -1.94 -19.77 -61.90
C LYS A 165 -3.37 -20.17 -62.31
N ILE A 166 -4.38 -19.87 -61.47
CA ILE A 166 -5.79 -20.12 -61.81
C ILE A 166 -6.21 -19.30 -63.04
N ARG A 167 -5.82 -18.02 -63.12
CA ARG A 167 -6.10 -17.19 -64.31
C ARG A 167 -5.49 -17.78 -65.58
N GLY A 168 -4.22 -18.18 -65.52
CA GLY A 168 -3.53 -18.81 -66.66
C GLY A 168 -4.22 -20.10 -67.11
N LEU A 169 -4.56 -20.99 -66.18
CA LEU A 169 -5.26 -22.24 -66.49
C LEU A 169 -6.64 -22.00 -67.11
N ARG A 170 -7.41 -21.02 -66.60
CA ARG A 170 -8.71 -20.65 -67.17
C ARG A 170 -8.58 -20.13 -68.59
N GLU A 171 -7.56 -19.33 -68.87
CA GLU A 171 -7.31 -18.81 -70.23
C GLU A 171 -6.95 -19.93 -71.20
N SER A 172 -6.03 -20.83 -70.81
CA SER A 172 -5.68 -21.99 -71.63
C SER A 172 -6.88 -22.90 -71.90
N ALA A 173 -7.73 -23.15 -70.89
CA ALA A 173 -8.95 -23.94 -71.06
C ALA A 173 -9.93 -23.27 -72.05
N ARG A 174 -10.10 -21.94 -71.95
CA ARG A 174 -10.96 -21.17 -72.85
C ARG A 174 -10.47 -21.21 -74.30
N GLN A 175 -9.16 -21.08 -74.51
CA GLN A 175 -8.55 -21.19 -75.83
C GLN A 175 -8.79 -22.57 -76.45
N LEU A 176 -8.57 -23.64 -75.69
CA LEU A 176 -8.82 -25.02 -76.12
C LEU A 176 -10.30 -25.25 -76.49
N GLN A 177 -11.23 -24.68 -75.72
CA GLN A 177 -12.66 -24.76 -76.02
C GLN A 177 -13.02 -24.05 -77.33
N LEU A 178 -12.48 -22.85 -77.58
CA LEU A 178 -12.69 -22.12 -78.83
C LEU A 178 -12.09 -22.86 -80.04
N THR A 179 -10.91 -23.48 -79.89
CA THR A 179 -10.31 -24.28 -80.97
C THR A 179 -11.14 -25.52 -81.28
N ALA A 180 -11.66 -26.20 -80.26
CA ALA A 180 -12.53 -27.36 -80.45
C ALA A 180 -13.86 -26.99 -81.13
N LEU A 181 -14.46 -25.83 -80.78
CA LEU A 181 -15.67 -25.33 -81.43
C LEU A 181 -15.45 -24.94 -82.90
N ALA A 182 -14.31 -24.30 -83.22
CA ALA A 182 -13.92 -23.98 -84.60
C ALA A 182 -13.69 -25.25 -85.45
N MET A 183 -13.05 -26.27 -84.87
CA MET A 183 -12.86 -27.56 -85.55
C MET A 183 -14.16 -28.34 -85.76
N THR A 184 -15.19 -28.07 -84.96
CA THR A 184 -16.51 -28.73 -85.07
C THR A 184 -17.39 -28.03 -86.12
N THR A 185 -17.31 -26.71 -86.24
CA THR A 185 -18.04 -25.92 -87.25
C THR A 185 -17.44 -26.03 -88.66
N MET A 186 -16.17 -26.39 -88.81
CA MET A 186 -15.54 -26.71 -90.10
C MET A 186 -15.88 -28.11 -90.63
N LYS A 187 -16.55 -28.96 -89.84
CA LYS A 187 -16.89 -30.35 -90.22
C LYS A 187 -18.38 -30.55 -90.58
N THR A 188 -19.19 -29.51 -90.46
CA THR A 188 -20.55 -29.40 -91.02
C THR A 188 -20.53 -28.59 -92.30
#